data_AF-A0A7W5TA38-F1
#
_entry.id   AF-A0A7W5TA38-F1
#
_cell.length_a   1.000
_cell.length_b   1.000
_cell.length_c   1.000
_cell.angle_alpha   90.00
_cell.angle_beta   90.00
_cell.angle_gamma   90.00
#
_symmetry.space_group_name_H-M   'P 1'
#
loop_
_entity.id
_entity.type
_entity.pdbx_description
1 polymer ?
#
loop_
_entity_poly.entity_id
_entity_poly.type
_entity_poly.pdbx_seq_one_letter_code
_entity_poly.pdbx_strand_id
1 'polypeptide(L)'
;MAIVSTLGMTDPPLAADDFSGRDKLKAHSAEFQKRVENVTEGVYTAVGYSASNVTLIHAQAGSIIVDTSANPVDAKAIVAAFGDRMTRPVCAIIYTHNHPDHTGGATVFAGNDKPEIYSHKLLVMAKPDTVRGQRDGGDAFGTALPDDQFINVGTQLEYGRVTPHTREGFLPPTQTFDGEEQSLEIAGVPIRLIHTPGEADENISVWVPDRKVLIAGDVLLKTFPNIAPLRGLPARPVEKWIASLEKLIALDARVVVPGHMGTIAGAYEGKEALTTYRDGIKFVYEKTMEGITNGKTADELVQEIRLPAELAQHPYLQEYYGTVAWAVRGIYQQNAGWFDGNPAHIFPLTEKQRAEKLVAMAGGTAKMLGSADASLTAGEFQWAIEQADYVLALEPRNGGATTVKIHALRELGERQMNATARNYYLTVAQCLEQRINLEMVEVPGSDASRF
;
A
#
# COMPACT_ATOMS: atom_id res chain seq x y z
N MET A 1 19.99 -28.26 43.74
CA MET A 1 20.00 -26.82 43.41
C MET A 1 20.64 -26.67 42.05
N ALA A 2 19.82 -26.66 40.99
CA ALA A 2 20.27 -26.37 39.63
C ALA A 2 19.76 -24.96 39.30
N ILE A 3 20.69 -24.08 38.95
CA ILE A 3 20.45 -22.68 38.64
C ILE A 3 19.70 -22.65 37.30
N VAL A 4 18.43 -22.24 37.35
CA VAL A 4 17.63 -21.93 36.17
C VAL A 4 18.20 -20.64 35.60
N SER A 5 18.90 -20.76 34.47
CA SER A 5 19.29 -19.61 33.66
C SER A 5 18.03 -19.06 33.00
N THR A 6 17.49 -17.98 33.55
CA THR A 6 16.52 -17.12 32.88
C THR A 6 17.19 -16.55 31.64
N LEU A 7 16.93 -17.13 30.47
CA LEU A 7 17.14 -16.47 29.18
C LEU A 7 16.24 -15.23 29.20
N GLY A 8 16.84 -14.08 29.49
CA GLY A 8 16.20 -12.80 29.35
C GLY A 8 15.91 -12.56 27.88
N MET A 9 14.66 -12.74 27.47
CA MET A 9 14.12 -12.01 26.34
C MET A 9 14.01 -10.56 26.80
N THR A 10 15.09 -9.80 26.64
CA THR A 10 15.01 -8.35 26.76
C THR A 10 14.44 -7.85 25.45
N ASP A 11 13.12 -7.79 25.37
CA ASP A 11 12.50 -6.80 24.49
C ASP A 11 13.00 -5.42 24.93
N PRO A 12 13.29 -4.50 23.99
CA PRO A 12 13.61 -3.14 24.38
C PRO A 12 12.42 -2.61 25.19
N PRO A 13 12.66 -1.94 26.34
CA PRO A 13 11.57 -1.26 27.05
C PRO A 13 10.84 -0.35 26.07
N LEU A 14 9.50 -0.32 26.15
CA LEU A 14 8.63 0.60 25.40
C LEU A 14 9.35 1.94 25.27
N ALA A 15 9.75 2.27 24.04
CA ALA A 15 10.67 3.36 23.80
C ALA A 15 9.98 4.68 24.20
N ALA A 16 10.75 5.68 24.59
CA ALA A 16 10.24 6.98 25.03
C ALA A 16 9.38 7.74 23.99
N ASP A 17 9.17 7.17 22.79
CA ASP A 17 8.43 7.75 21.67
C ASP A 17 7.55 6.72 20.95
N ASP A 18 6.85 5.89 21.75
CA ASP A 18 6.01 4.75 21.34
C ASP A 18 5.00 5.06 20.21
N PHE A 19 4.52 6.29 20.12
CA PHE A 19 3.49 6.71 19.14
C PHE A 19 4.05 7.53 17.96
N SER A 20 5.38 7.71 17.88
CA SER A 20 6.02 8.48 16.81
C SER A 20 5.64 8.02 15.41
N GLY A 21 5.46 6.72 15.19
CA GLY A 21 5.01 6.17 13.91
C GLY A 21 3.66 6.73 13.48
N ARG A 22 2.68 6.71 14.39
CA ARG A 22 1.34 7.27 14.14
C ARG A 22 1.38 8.77 13.92
N ASP A 23 2.19 9.49 14.68
CA ASP A 23 2.25 10.94 14.55
C ASP A 23 2.96 11.37 13.24
N LYS A 24 3.96 10.60 12.78
CA LYS A 24 4.51 10.71 11.43
C LYS A 24 3.45 10.41 10.36
N LEU A 25 2.65 9.36 10.55
CA LEU A 25 1.57 9.03 9.61
C LEU A 25 0.51 10.14 9.53
N LYS A 26 0.16 10.78 10.66
CA LYS A 26 -0.73 11.95 10.68
C LYS A 26 -0.11 13.13 9.94
N ALA A 27 1.17 13.41 10.17
CA ALA A 27 1.88 14.48 9.46
C ALA A 27 1.93 14.21 7.95
N HIS A 28 2.10 12.94 7.54
CA HIS A 28 2.09 12.51 6.15
C HIS A 28 0.77 12.82 5.42
N SER A 29 -0.35 12.95 6.13
CA SER A 29 -1.62 13.39 5.52
C SER A 29 -1.53 14.77 4.83
N ALA A 30 -0.51 15.58 5.13
CA ALA A 30 -0.25 16.83 4.41
C ALA A 30 -0.02 16.62 2.91
N GLU A 31 0.50 15.47 2.48
CA GLU A 31 0.71 15.15 1.06
C GLU A 31 -0.61 15.13 0.27
N PHE A 32 -1.72 14.79 0.92
CA PHE A 32 -3.03 14.60 0.29
C PHE A 32 -3.93 15.85 0.34
N GLN A 33 -3.40 17.01 0.71
CA GLN A 33 -4.16 18.25 0.69
C GLN A 33 -4.54 18.64 -0.75
N LYS A 34 -5.85 18.85 -0.97
CA LYS A 34 -6.42 19.25 -2.27
C LYS A 34 -5.79 20.54 -2.79
N ARG A 35 -5.05 20.45 -3.89
CA ARG A 35 -4.43 21.60 -4.56
C ARG A 35 -4.10 21.29 -6.02
N VAL A 36 -4.03 22.34 -6.83
CA VAL A 36 -3.46 22.25 -8.19
C VAL A 36 -2.05 22.82 -8.13
N GLU A 37 -1.06 21.97 -8.34
CA GLU A 37 0.35 22.36 -8.39
C GLU A 37 0.72 22.82 -9.80
N ASN A 38 1.45 23.93 -9.88
CA ASN A 38 2.09 24.36 -11.13
C ASN A 38 3.45 23.66 -11.22
N VAL A 39 3.50 22.57 -12.00
CA VAL A 39 4.67 21.70 -12.13
C VAL A 39 5.77 22.41 -12.91
N THR A 40 5.39 22.99 -14.06
CA THR A 40 6.19 23.87 -14.90
C THR A 40 5.26 24.59 -15.88
N GLU A 41 5.80 25.44 -16.75
CA GLU A 41 5.00 26.14 -17.75
C GLU A 41 4.13 25.17 -18.57
N GLY A 42 2.81 25.37 -18.47
CA GLY A 42 1.82 24.58 -19.17
C GLY A 42 1.62 23.16 -18.64
N VAL A 43 2.15 22.79 -17.47
CA VAL A 43 1.89 21.48 -16.82
C VAL A 43 1.38 21.70 -15.40
N TYR A 44 0.24 21.11 -15.09
CA TYR A 44 -0.42 21.26 -13.80
C TYR A 44 -0.86 19.90 -13.28
N THR A 45 -0.75 19.67 -11.98
CA THR A 45 -1.20 18.40 -11.37
C THR A 45 -2.17 18.68 -10.25
N ALA A 46 -3.34 18.04 -10.31
CA ALA A 46 -4.31 18.04 -9.23
C ALA A 46 -3.94 16.95 -8.22
N VAL A 47 -3.56 17.35 -7.01
CA VAL A 47 -3.12 16.48 -5.91
C VAL A 47 -4.21 16.42 -4.83
N GLY A 48 -4.46 15.24 -4.28
CA GLY A 48 -5.35 15.05 -3.12
C GLY A 48 -6.85 15.15 -3.42
N TYR A 49 -7.24 15.33 -4.69
CA TYR A 49 -8.64 15.33 -5.11
C TYR A 49 -9.24 13.93 -5.21
N SER A 50 -8.39 12.94 -5.43
CA SER A 50 -8.68 11.51 -5.54
C SER A 50 -7.49 10.74 -4.91
N ALA A 51 -7.53 9.42 -4.99
CA ALA A 51 -6.39 8.54 -4.77
C ALA A 51 -5.16 8.97 -5.59
N SER A 52 -5.22 8.77 -6.90
CA SER A 52 -4.17 9.19 -7.83
C SER A 52 -4.20 10.68 -8.14
N ASN A 53 -3.05 11.17 -8.59
CA ASN A 53 -2.90 12.47 -9.23
C ASN A 53 -3.46 12.46 -10.65
N VAL A 54 -4.01 13.60 -11.07
CA VAL A 54 -4.34 13.85 -12.47
C VAL A 54 -3.49 15.00 -12.98
N THR A 55 -2.80 14.81 -14.10
CA THR A 55 -1.94 15.83 -14.70
C THR A 55 -2.53 16.38 -15.99
N LEU A 56 -2.62 17.70 -16.05
CA LEU A 56 -3.01 18.48 -17.21
C LEU A 56 -1.75 19.02 -17.90
N ILE A 57 -1.64 18.79 -19.20
CA ILE A 57 -0.59 19.32 -20.07
C ILE A 57 -1.25 20.19 -21.13
N HIS A 58 -0.90 21.47 -21.16
CA HIS A 58 -1.31 22.39 -22.23
C HIS A 58 -0.71 21.95 -23.56
N ALA A 59 -1.55 21.93 -24.59
CA ALA A 59 -1.17 21.73 -25.98
C ALA A 59 -1.64 22.92 -26.83
N GLN A 60 -1.14 23.04 -28.06
CA GLN A 60 -1.51 24.18 -28.93
C GLN A 60 -3.02 24.19 -29.25
N ALA A 61 -3.62 23.00 -29.37
CA ALA A 61 -5.01 22.81 -29.76
C ALA A 61 -5.94 22.40 -28.60
N GLY A 62 -5.51 22.54 -27.34
CA GLY A 62 -6.32 22.16 -26.18
C GLY A 62 -5.52 21.56 -25.03
N SER A 63 -6.08 20.51 -24.40
CA SER A 63 -5.51 19.88 -23.21
C SER A 63 -5.20 18.40 -23.42
N ILE A 64 -4.10 17.93 -22.84
CA ILE A 64 -3.77 16.51 -22.69
C ILE A 64 -3.89 16.16 -21.21
N ILE A 65 -4.55 15.05 -20.90
CA ILE A 65 -4.78 14.58 -19.53
C ILE A 65 -4.00 13.28 -19.30
N VAL A 66 -3.23 13.20 -18.23
CA VAL A 66 -2.59 11.96 -17.76
C VAL A 66 -3.29 11.50 -16.49
N ASP A 67 -3.82 10.29 -16.54
CA ASP A 67 -4.73 9.67 -15.57
C ASP A 67 -6.02 10.46 -15.32
N THR A 68 -7.01 9.82 -14.70
CA THR A 68 -8.39 10.33 -14.70
C THR A 68 -9.15 10.13 -13.39
N SER A 69 -8.44 9.93 -12.27
CA SER A 69 -9.01 9.71 -10.93
C SER A 69 -9.84 8.42 -10.80
N ALA A 70 -10.36 8.18 -9.59
CA ALA A 70 -11.02 6.92 -9.22
C ALA A 70 -12.47 6.76 -9.65
N ASN A 71 -13.15 7.86 -9.99
CA ASN A 71 -14.56 7.86 -10.35
C ASN A 71 -14.96 9.20 -10.99
N PRO A 72 -16.17 9.30 -11.59
CA PRO A 72 -16.67 10.56 -12.16
C PRO A 72 -16.91 11.71 -11.17
N VAL A 73 -17.07 11.45 -9.86
CA VAL A 73 -17.30 12.51 -8.87
C VAL A 73 -16.00 13.28 -8.63
N ASP A 74 -14.91 12.56 -8.37
CA ASP A 74 -13.59 13.15 -8.14
C ASP A 74 -13.08 13.84 -9.41
N ALA A 75 -13.29 13.23 -10.59
CA ALA A 75 -12.95 13.83 -11.87
C ALA A 75 -13.65 15.19 -12.09
N LYS A 76 -14.93 15.34 -11.69
CA LYS A 76 -15.64 16.62 -11.80
C LYS A 76 -15.02 17.68 -10.88
N ALA A 77 -14.63 17.30 -9.67
CA ALA A 77 -13.94 18.19 -8.74
C ALA A 77 -12.58 18.63 -9.30
N ILE A 78 -11.84 17.73 -9.95
CA ILE A 78 -10.56 18.02 -10.60
C ILE A 78 -10.73 18.96 -11.80
N VAL A 79 -11.69 18.70 -12.69
CA VAL A 79 -11.99 19.61 -13.82
C VAL A 79 -12.33 21.01 -13.32
N ALA A 80 -13.15 21.12 -12.27
CA ALA A 80 -13.46 22.41 -11.64
C ALA A 80 -12.23 23.09 -11.04
N ALA A 81 -11.32 22.32 -10.43
CA ALA A 81 -10.09 22.83 -9.84
C ALA A 81 -9.07 23.31 -10.89
N PHE A 82 -8.96 22.64 -12.04
CA PHE A 82 -8.17 23.13 -13.16
C PHE A 82 -8.69 24.47 -13.66
N GLY A 83 -10.02 24.63 -13.74
CA GLY A 83 -10.67 25.86 -14.20
C GLY A 83 -10.20 26.25 -15.60
N ASP A 84 -9.92 27.52 -15.82
CA ASP A 84 -9.49 28.07 -17.11
C ASP A 84 -8.15 27.51 -17.62
N ARG A 85 -7.41 26.78 -16.77
CA ARG A 85 -6.21 26.07 -17.22
C ARG A 85 -6.58 24.94 -18.17
N MET A 86 -7.69 24.24 -17.95
CA MET A 86 -8.10 23.14 -18.84
C MET A 86 -8.85 23.71 -20.04
N THR A 87 -8.15 23.86 -21.16
CA THR A 87 -8.74 24.33 -22.42
C THR A 87 -9.30 23.15 -23.22
N ARG A 88 -10.45 23.39 -23.87
CA ARG A 88 -11.08 22.43 -24.78
C ARG A 88 -10.58 22.63 -26.21
N PRO A 89 -10.57 21.59 -27.06
CA PRO A 89 -10.92 20.19 -26.73
C PRO A 89 -9.86 19.51 -25.83
N VAL A 90 -10.27 18.46 -25.12
CA VAL A 90 -9.30 17.47 -24.63
C VAL A 90 -8.81 16.68 -25.84
N CYS A 91 -7.54 16.86 -26.19
CA CYS A 91 -6.93 16.25 -27.37
C CYS A 91 -6.58 14.78 -27.11
N ALA A 92 -6.11 14.47 -25.90
CA ALA A 92 -5.75 13.11 -25.53
C ALA A 92 -5.93 12.84 -24.04
N ILE A 93 -6.14 11.57 -23.72
CA ILE A 93 -6.05 11.01 -22.37
C ILE A 93 -4.97 9.92 -22.40
N ILE A 94 -4.08 9.90 -21.41
CA ILE A 94 -3.04 8.89 -21.28
C ILE A 94 -3.24 8.18 -19.95
N TYR A 95 -3.45 6.87 -19.96
CA TYR A 95 -3.48 6.07 -18.74
C TYR A 95 -2.09 5.52 -18.44
N THR A 96 -1.62 5.72 -17.21
CA THR A 96 -0.36 5.15 -16.73
C THR A 96 -0.49 3.64 -16.53
N HIS A 97 -1.59 3.15 -15.94
CA HIS A 97 -1.84 1.71 -15.74
C HIS A 97 -3.32 1.42 -15.42
N ASN A 98 -3.67 0.15 -15.22
CA ASN A 98 -5.06 -0.31 -15.13
C ASN A 98 -5.68 -0.15 -13.73
N HIS A 99 -5.02 0.43 -12.73
CA HIS A 99 -5.67 0.56 -11.43
C HIS A 99 -6.88 1.53 -11.51
N PRO A 100 -8.00 1.23 -10.81
CA PRO A 100 -9.24 2.02 -10.95
C PRO A 100 -9.08 3.51 -10.64
N ASP A 101 -8.20 3.84 -9.70
CA ASP A 101 -7.86 5.20 -9.33
C ASP A 101 -7.20 6.02 -10.44
N HIS A 102 -6.65 5.40 -11.48
CA HIS A 102 -6.03 6.11 -12.61
C HIS A 102 -6.97 6.23 -13.82
N THR A 103 -8.04 5.42 -13.86
CA THR A 103 -8.81 5.18 -15.09
C THR A 103 -10.31 5.41 -14.92
N GLY A 104 -10.78 5.69 -13.70
CA GLY A 104 -12.19 5.67 -13.33
C GLY A 104 -13.02 6.89 -13.71
N GLY A 105 -12.40 8.01 -14.11
CA GLY A 105 -13.12 9.27 -14.38
C GLY A 105 -12.99 9.84 -15.80
N ALA A 106 -12.50 9.05 -16.77
CA ALA A 106 -12.19 9.51 -18.11
C ALA A 106 -13.37 10.14 -18.88
N THR A 107 -14.59 9.63 -18.70
CA THR A 107 -15.81 10.21 -19.33
C THR A 107 -16.02 11.68 -18.99
N VAL A 108 -15.62 12.13 -17.80
CA VAL A 108 -15.76 13.52 -17.36
C VAL A 108 -14.76 14.43 -18.07
N PHE A 109 -13.51 13.98 -18.18
CA PHE A 109 -12.48 14.72 -18.91
C PHE A 109 -12.83 14.79 -20.40
N ALA A 110 -13.20 13.66 -21.02
CA ALA A 110 -13.63 13.61 -22.42
C ALA A 110 -14.84 14.54 -22.68
N GLY A 111 -15.87 14.50 -21.85
CA GLY A 111 -17.07 15.31 -22.06
C GLY A 111 -17.70 15.04 -23.44
N ASN A 112 -17.84 16.08 -24.26
CA ASN A 112 -18.30 15.96 -25.65
C ASN A 112 -17.16 15.83 -26.67
N ASP A 113 -15.91 15.92 -26.23
CA ASP A 113 -14.75 15.75 -27.10
C ASP A 113 -14.54 14.26 -27.41
N LYS A 114 -13.65 13.98 -28.35
CA LYS A 114 -13.26 12.63 -28.75
C LYS A 114 -11.74 12.48 -28.66
N PRO A 115 -11.15 12.55 -27.45
CA PRO A 115 -9.71 12.42 -27.30
C PRO A 115 -9.25 11.06 -27.78
N GLU A 116 -8.04 11.00 -28.32
CA GLU A 116 -7.33 9.74 -28.41
C GLU A 116 -6.92 9.28 -27.00
N ILE A 117 -7.13 8.01 -26.70
CA ILE A 117 -6.85 7.44 -25.39
C ILE A 117 -5.68 6.47 -25.52
N TYR A 118 -4.55 6.81 -24.91
CA TYR A 118 -3.29 6.10 -25.00
C TYR A 118 -3.04 5.23 -23.77
N SER A 119 -2.53 4.02 -23.99
CA SER A 119 -1.97 3.17 -22.93
C SER A 119 -0.92 2.20 -23.47
N HIS A 120 -0.24 1.48 -22.59
CA HIS A 120 0.43 0.25 -23.00
C HIS A 120 -0.61 -0.82 -23.38
N LYS A 121 -0.27 -1.69 -24.33
CA LYS A 121 -1.13 -2.81 -24.76
C LYS A 121 -1.48 -3.78 -23.63
N LEU A 122 -0.58 -3.96 -22.66
CA LEU A 122 -0.82 -4.82 -21.50
C LEU A 122 -1.98 -4.33 -20.62
N LEU A 123 -2.31 -3.04 -20.61
CA LEU A 123 -3.46 -2.51 -19.86
C LEU A 123 -4.77 -3.16 -20.32
N VAL A 124 -4.94 -3.29 -21.65
CA VAL A 124 -6.13 -3.90 -22.25
C VAL A 124 -6.22 -5.40 -21.96
N MET A 125 -5.06 -6.04 -21.77
CA MET A 125 -4.96 -7.47 -21.42
C MET A 125 -5.01 -7.73 -19.91
N ALA A 126 -4.81 -6.69 -19.10
CA ALA A 126 -4.74 -6.81 -17.66
C ALA A 126 -6.11 -7.20 -17.11
N LYS A 127 -6.12 -8.29 -16.33
CA LYS A 127 -7.31 -8.66 -15.57
C LYS A 127 -7.49 -7.62 -14.46
N PRO A 128 -8.74 -7.16 -14.21
CA PRO A 128 -9.00 -6.35 -13.03
C PRO A 128 -8.51 -7.10 -11.78
N ASP A 129 -7.94 -6.36 -10.84
CA ASP A 129 -7.67 -6.88 -9.50
C ASP A 129 -8.94 -7.53 -8.95
N THR A 130 -8.91 -8.83 -8.69
CA THR A 130 -10.02 -9.49 -8.05
C THR A 130 -10.01 -9.11 -6.57
N VAL A 131 -11.12 -8.53 -6.11
CA VAL A 131 -11.33 -8.25 -4.68
C VAL A 131 -11.19 -9.56 -3.92
N ARG A 132 -10.13 -9.69 -3.12
CA ARG A 132 -9.99 -10.80 -2.19
C ARG A 132 -10.80 -10.47 -0.94
N GLY A 133 -11.55 -11.45 -0.43
CA GLY A 133 -12.37 -11.27 0.76
C GLY A 133 -11.52 -10.84 1.97
N GLN A 134 -12.17 -10.14 2.91
CA GLN A 134 -11.57 -9.81 4.21
C GLN A 134 -11.09 -11.10 4.90
N ARG A 135 -9.90 -11.07 5.49
CA ARG A 135 -9.34 -12.18 6.27
C ARG A 135 -9.36 -11.77 7.73
N ASP A 136 -9.92 -12.61 8.59
CA ASP A 136 -10.17 -12.30 10.01
C ASP A 136 -10.92 -10.96 10.24
N GLY A 137 -11.75 -10.53 9.28
CA GLY A 137 -12.43 -9.22 9.33
C GLY A 137 -11.53 -8.00 9.12
N GLY A 138 -10.23 -8.21 8.83
CA GLY A 138 -9.28 -7.14 8.59
C GLY A 138 -9.43 -6.49 7.21
N ASP A 139 -9.26 -5.18 7.18
CA ASP A 139 -9.28 -4.33 6.00
C ASP A 139 -8.07 -3.37 6.01
N ALA A 140 -7.17 -3.57 5.05
CA ALA A 140 -5.95 -2.79 4.88
C ALA A 140 -6.20 -1.30 4.58
N PHE A 141 -7.40 -0.97 4.09
CA PHE A 141 -7.77 0.40 3.74
C PHE A 141 -8.63 1.07 4.82
N GLY A 142 -9.06 0.33 5.85
CA GLY A 142 -9.80 0.89 6.97
C GLY A 142 -11.13 1.52 6.55
N THR A 143 -11.79 0.99 5.53
CA THR A 143 -12.98 1.60 4.91
C THR A 143 -14.16 1.76 5.87
N ALA A 144 -14.27 0.88 6.88
CA ALA A 144 -15.31 0.89 7.90
C ALA A 144 -14.86 1.43 9.28
N LEU A 145 -13.61 1.91 9.40
CA LEU A 145 -13.14 2.50 10.66
C LEU A 145 -13.91 3.79 10.98
N PRO A 146 -14.22 4.07 12.26
CA PRO A 146 -14.75 5.37 12.67
C PRO A 146 -13.80 6.53 12.28
N ASP A 147 -14.36 7.71 11.99
CA ASP A 147 -13.58 8.86 11.53
C ASP A 147 -12.52 9.33 12.53
N ASP A 148 -12.77 9.20 13.82
CA ASP A 148 -11.82 9.54 14.89
C ASP A 148 -10.66 8.54 15.01
N GLN A 149 -10.79 7.35 14.41
CA GLN A 149 -9.77 6.31 14.37
C GLN A 149 -9.07 6.22 13.02
N PHE A 150 -9.60 6.83 11.96
CA PHE A 150 -9.00 6.80 10.63
C PHE A 150 -7.97 7.95 10.46
N ILE A 151 -6.84 7.67 9.79
CA ILE A 151 -5.81 8.68 9.52
C ILE A 151 -5.65 8.87 8.01
N ASN A 152 -5.11 7.86 7.32
CA ASN A 152 -5.02 7.78 5.87
C ASN A 152 -4.69 6.32 5.46
N VAL A 153 -4.38 6.08 4.18
CA VAL A 153 -3.94 4.76 3.68
C VAL A 153 -2.50 4.76 3.13
N GLY A 154 -1.69 5.76 3.46
CA GLY A 154 -0.25 5.84 3.14
C GLY A 154 0.07 6.48 1.78
N THR A 155 -0.72 6.19 0.73
CA THR A 155 -0.57 6.80 -0.61
C THR A 155 -1.65 7.82 -0.95
N GLN A 156 -2.76 7.81 -0.20
CA GLN A 156 -3.90 8.69 -0.40
C GLN A 156 -4.58 8.95 0.94
N LEU A 157 -5.41 10.00 1.00
CA LEU A 157 -6.15 10.32 2.22
C LEU A 157 -7.14 9.20 2.57
N GLU A 158 -7.91 8.73 1.61
CA GLU A 158 -8.92 7.69 1.85
C GLU A 158 -9.12 6.81 0.62
N TYR A 159 -9.56 5.58 0.86
CA TYR A 159 -9.94 4.63 -0.18
C TYR A 159 -11.39 4.22 0.03
N GLY A 160 -12.29 4.66 -0.86
CA GLY A 160 -13.67 4.18 -0.87
C GLY A 160 -14.55 4.59 0.31
N ARG A 161 -14.08 5.47 1.22
CA ARG A 161 -14.83 5.92 2.41
C ARG A 161 -15.93 6.93 2.05
N VAL A 162 -15.60 7.96 1.27
CA VAL A 162 -16.58 8.98 0.80
C VAL A 162 -17.03 8.69 -0.62
N THR A 163 -16.09 8.46 -1.54
CA THR A 163 -16.37 8.10 -2.93
C THR A 163 -15.76 6.73 -3.24
N PRO A 164 -16.57 5.76 -3.73
CA PRO A 164 -16.05 4.45 -4.10
C PRO A 164 -15.11 4.56 -5.30
N HIS A 165 -14.16 3.62 -5.39
CA HIS A 165 -13.39 3.44 -6.62
C HIS A 165 -14.30 2.75 -7.63
N THR A 166 -14.79 3.50 -8.62
CA THR A 166 -15.73 3.00 -9.60
C THR A 166 -15.15 3.17 -10.99
N ARG A 167 -14.99 2.07 -11.73
CA ARG A 167 -14.63 2.13 -13.17
C ARG A 167 -15.78 2.63 -14.05
N GLU A 168 -16.76 3.35 -13.47
CA GLU A 168 -17.96 3.83 -14.18
C GLU A 168 -17.62 4.87 -15.25
N GLY A 169 -16.58 5.68 -15.03
CA GLY A 169 -16.11 6.65 -16.01
C GLY A 169 -15.00 6.14 -16.92
N PHE A 170 -14.69 4.83 -16.91
CA PHE A 170 -13.67 4.26 -17.77
C PHE A 170 -14.04 4.38 -19.25
N LEU A 171 -13.08 4.83 -20.07
CA LEU A 171 -13.14 4.76 -21.52
C LEU A 171 -12.00 3.87 -22.03
N PRO A 172 -12.27 2.86 -22.89
CA PRO A 172 -11.23 2.00 -23.43
C PRO A 172 -10.15 2.79 -24.20
N PRO A 173 -8.86 2.40 -24.11
CA PRO A 173 -7.82 2.94 -24.97
C PRO A 173 -8.17 2.82 -26.45
N THR A 174 -7.99 3.90 -27.20
CA THR A 174 -8.16 3.90 -28.67
C THR A 174 -6.83 3.70 -29.39
N GLN A 175 -5.72 4.01 -28.71
CA GLN A 175 -4.36 3.83 -29.19
C GLN A 175 -3.55 3.07 -28.14
N THR A 176 -2.84 2.03 -28.56
CA THR A 176 -1.94 1.28 -27.68
C THR A 176 -0.60 1.08 -28.34
N PHE A 177 0.48 1.11 -27.55
CA PHE A 177 1.79 0.69 -28.01
C PHE A 177 2.21 -0.63 -27.37
N ASP A 178 3.11 -1.33 -28.06
CA ASP A 178 3.69 -2.61 -27.65
C ASP A 178 5.21 -2.44 -27.65
N GLY A 179 5.86 -2.73 -26.52
CA GLY A 179 7.31 -2.60 -26.35
C GLY A 179 7.72 -1.54 -25.32
N GLU A 180 9.02 -1.23 -25.32
CA GLU A 180 9.65 -0.49 -24.22
C GLU A 180 9.33 1.01 -24.19
N GLU A 181 9.07 1.63 -25.34
CA GLU A 181 8.71 3.04 -25.43
C GLU A 181 8.03 3.41 -26.76
N GLN A 182 7.31 4.53 -26.78
CA GLN A 182 6.75 5.15 -27.97
C GLN A 182 6.89 6.68 -27.90
N SER A 183 7.49 7.27 -28.93
CA SER A 183 7.52 8.73 -29.11
C SER A 183 6.30 9.19 -29.89
N LEU A 184 5.67 10.25 -29.42
CA LEU A 184 4.43 10.82 -29.95
C LEU A 184 4.56 12.34 -30.03
N GLU A 185 3.80 12.93 -30.95
CA GLU A 185 3.51 14.36 -30.93
C GLU A 185 1.99 14.51 -30.82
N ILE A 186 1.50 14.97 -29.66
CA ILE A 186 0.07 15.11 -29.39
C ILE A 186 -0.25 16.60 -29.38
N ALA A 187 -1.03 17.06 -30.36
CA ALA A 187 -1.42 18.47 -30.50
C ALA A 187 -0.24 19.46 -30.38
N GLY A 188 0.90 19.10 -30.97
CA GLY A 188 2.14 19.89 -30.99
C GLY A 188 3.01 19.75 -29.73
N VAL A 189 2.70 18.82 -28.82
CA VAL A 189 3.53 18.52 -27.64
C VAL A 189 4.28 17.20 -27.86
N PRO A 190 5.62 17.21 -27.89
CA PRO A 190 6.39 15.97 -27.93
C PRO A 190 6.26 15.24 -26.59
N ILE A 191 5.87 13.96 -26.66
CA ILE A 191 5.66 13.09 -25.51
C ILE A 191 6.32 11.74 -25.78
N ARG A 192 7.01 11.19 -24.77
CA ARG A 192 7.48 9.81 -24.79
C ARG A 192 6.72 8.99 -23.75
N LEU A 193 6.03 7.96 -24.19
CA LEU A 193 5.46 6.93 -23.33
C LEU A 193 6.52 5.85 -23.11
N ILE A 194 6.84 5.51 -21.87
CA ILE A 194 7.91 4.57 -21.52
C ILE A 194 7.29 3.45 -20.71
N HIS A 195 7.44 2.20 -21.14
CA HIS A 195 7.01 1.04 -20.36
C HIS A 195 7.92 0.87 -19.14
N THR A 196 7.31 1.01 -17.97
CA THR A 196 7.98 1.02 -16.67
C THR A 196 7.28 0.06 -15.70
N PRO A 197 7.32 -1.26 -15.96
CA PRO A 197 6.74 -2.25 -15.07
C PRO A 197 7.33 -2.13 -13.66
N GLY A 198 6.46 -2.23 -12.66
CA GLY A 198 6.79 -2.03 -11.25
C GLY A 198 5.57 -2.33 -10.39
N GLU A 199 4.81 -1.28 -10.02
CA GLU A 199 3.54 -1.45 -9.32
C GLU A 199 2.54 -2.28 -10.14
N ALA A 200 2.51 -2.12 -11.46
CA ALA A 200 1.75 -2.98 -12.35
C ALA A 200 2.61 -3.40 -13.56
N ASP A 201 2.31 -4.56 -14.15
CA ASP A 201 3.05 -5.06 -15.32
C ASP A 201 2.85 -4.15 -16.54
N GLU A 202 1.69 -3.50 -16.66
CA GLU A 202 1.35 -2.58 -17.75
C GLU A 202 1.77 -1.13 -17.52
N ASN A 203 2.38 -0.82 -16.38
CA ASN A 203 2.65 0.57 -15.99
C ASN A 203 3.53 1.29 -17.01
N ILE A 204 3.15 2.52 -17.35
CA ILE A 204 3.96 3.44 -18.14
C ILE A 204 4.25 4.73 -17.39
N SER A 205 5.37 5.35 -17.74
CA SER A 205 5.70 6.73 -17.41
C SER A 205 5.56 7.62 -18.64
N VAL A 206 5.21 8.89 -18.43
CA VAL A 206 5.05 9.91 -19.48
C VAL A 206 6.15 10.95 -19.34
N TRP A 207 7.01 11.04 -20.34
CA TRP A 207 8.11 12.01 -20.39
C TRP A 207 7.80 13.15 -21.37
N VAL A 208 7.89 14.39 -20.88
CA VAL A 208 7.69 15.62 -21.67
C VAL A 208 9.05 16.32 -21.83
N PRO A 209 9.84 16.00 -22.88
CA PRO A 209 11.24 16.38 -23.00
C PRO A 209 11.47 17.89 -22.97
N ASP A 210 10.69 18.67 -23.73
CA ASP A 210 10.85 20.13 -23.84
C ASP A 210 10.70 20.84 -22.50
N ARG A 211 9.93 20.22 -21.59
CA ARG A 211 9.62 20.77 -20.27
C ARG A 211 10.45 20.11 -19.16
N LYS A 212 11.22 19.08 -19.50
CA LYS A 212 11.94 18.19 -18.57
C LYS A 212 11.07 17.65 -17.43
N VAL A 213 9.82 17.29 -17.72
CA VAL A 213 8.88 16.76 -16.73
C VAL A 213 8.64 15.27 -16.95
N LEU A 214 8.76 14.50 -15.88
CA LEU A 214 8.40 13.10 -15.83
C LEU A 214 7.13 12.92 -15.01
N ILE A 215 6.05 12.42 -15.62
CA ILE A 215 4.91 11.85 -14.90
C ILE A 215 5.18 10.36 -14.75
N ALA A 216 5.52 9.93 -13.55
CA ALA A 216 6.08 8.59 -13.30
C ALA A 216 5.02 7.48 -13.22
N GLY A 217 3.74 7.83 -13.01
CA GLY A 217 2.76 6.86 -12.53
C GLY A 217 3.22 6.25 -11.21
N ASP A 218 2.85 5.00 -10.95
CA ASP A 218 3.11 4.36 -9.64
C ASP A 218 4.48 3.67 -9.55
N VAL A 219 5.37 3.91 -10.52
CA VAL A 219 6.77 3.45 -10.42
C VAL A 219 7.55 4.23 -9.36
N LEU A 220 7.10 5.43 -8.99
CA LEU A 220 7.63 6.22 -7.89
C LEU A 220 6.47 6.69 -7.01
N LEU A 221 6.60 6.48 -5.70
CA LEU A 221 5.71 7.00 -4.68
C LEU A 221 6.56 7.70 -3.61
N LYS A 222 5.97 8.64 -2.87
CA LYS A 222 6.65 9.30 -1.73
C LYS A 222 6.54 8.48 -0.44
N THR A 223 6.83 7.18 -0.54
CA THR A 223 6.77 6.16 0.53
C THR A 223 7.44 4.89 0.03
N PHE A 224 8.00 4.06 0.91
CA PHE A 224 8.52 2.74 0.53
C PHE A 224 7.45 1.93 -0.23
N PRO A 225 7.80 1.29 -1.38
CA PRO A 225 6.84 0.65 -2.27
C PRO A 225 6.21 -0.57 -1.65
N ASN A 226 4.96 -0.83 -2.03
CA ASN A 226 4.23 -2.00 -1.56
C ASN A 226 4.53 -3.25 -2.41
N ILE A 227 5.77 -3.73 -2.32
CA ILE A 227 6.26 -4.90 -3.07
C ILE A 227 5.43 -6.15 -2.78
N ALA A 228 4.97 -6.33 -1.54
CA ALA A 228 4.11 -7.44 -1.14
C ALA A 228 2.87 -6.91 -0.40
N PRO A 229 1.78 -6.60 -1.13
CA PRO A 229 0.60 -6.00 -0.53
C PRO A 229 -0.08 -6.87 0.52
N LEU A 230 -0.26 -6.32 1.74
CA LEU A 230 -0.96 -6.98 2.85
C LEU A 230 -2.38 -7.43 2.48
N ARG A 231 -3.05 -6.70 1.58
CA ARG A 231 -4.38 -7.05 1.01
C ARG A 231 -4.39 -8.38 0.23
N GLY A 232 -3.23 -9.00 0.05
CA GLY A 232 -3.09 -10.33 -0.52
C GLY A 232 -3.09 -10.28 -2.04
N LEU A 233 -2.05 -9.72 -2.65
CA LEU A 233 -1.79 -9.85 -4.09
C LEU A 233 -0.48 -10.60 -4.34
N PRO A 234 -0.23 -11.06 -5.58
CA PRO A 234 1.13 -11.45 -5.98
C PRO A 234 2.12 -10.32 -5.66
N ALA A 235 3.32 -10.69 -5.23
CA ALA A 235 4.39 -9.71 -5.05
C ALA A 235 4.77 -9.06 -6.40
N ARG A 236 5.14 -7.78 -6.34
CA ARG A 236 5.52 -6.97 -7.50
C ARG A 236 6.88 -7.43 -8.05
N PRO A 237 7.13 -7.30 -9.37
CA PRO A 237 8.38 -7.75 -9.99
C PRO A 237 9.55 -6.78 -9.71
N VAL A 238 10.30 -7.03 -8.65
CA VAL A 238 11.32 -6.10 -8.13
C VAL A 238 12.43 -5.79 -9.13
N GLU A 239 12.96 -6.79 -9.84
CA GLU A 239 14.01 -6.57 -10.85
C GLU A 239 13.53 -5.68 -11.99
N LYS A 240 12.29 -5.90 -12.46
CA LYS A 240 11.67 -5.05 -13.49
C LYS A 240 11.49 -3.62 -12.97
N TRP A 241 11.10 -3.46 -11.71
CA TRP A 241 10.94 -2.14 -11.09
C TRP A 241 12.27 -1.39 -11.03
N ILE A 242 13.36 -2.06 -10.62
CA ILE A 242 14.71 -1.47 -10.60
C ILE A 242 15.12 -1.03 -12.01
N ALA A 243 14.95 -1.89 -13.02
CA ALA A 243 15.25 -1.56 -14.42
C ALA A 243 14.41 -0.38 -14.93
N SER A 244 13.14 -0.31 -14.56
CA SER A 244 12.27 0.82 -14.87
C SER A 244 12.80 2.12 -14.28
N LEU A 245 13.21 2.13 -13.01
CA LEU A 245 13.78 3.31 -12.36
C LEU A 245 15.10 3.73 -13.01
N GLU A 246 15.96 2.79 -13.43
CA GLU A 246 17.19 3.10 -14.15
C GLU A 246 16.93 3.85 -15.47
N LYS A 247 15.91 3.45 -16.24
CA LYS A 247 15.49 4.17 -17.46
C LYS A 247 15.09 5.62 -17.13
N LEU A 248 14.34 5.81 -16.05
CA LEU A 248 13.81 7.13 -15.67
C LEU A 248 14.90 8.05 -15.13
N ILE A 249 15.88 7.52 -14.39
CA ILE A 249 17.04 8.27 -13.90
C ILE A 249 17.87 8.82 -15.07
N ALA A 250 17.97 8.07 -16.18
CA ALA A 250 18.70 8.48 -17.36
C ALA A 250 18.05 9.67 -18.11
N LEU A 251 16.77 9.97 -17.86
CA LEU A 251 16.07 11.11 -18.46
C LEU A 251 16.54 12.46 -17.92
N ASP A 252 17.17 12.48 -16.73
CA ASP A 252 17.60 13.71 -16.05
C ASP A 252 16.44 14.72 -15.90
N ALA A 253 15.31 14.21 -15.41
CA ALA A 253 14.08 14.98 -15.22
C ALA A 253 14.30 16.15 -14.25
N ARG A 254 13.81 17.34 -14.61
CA ARG A 254 13.81 18.51 -13.73
C ARG A 254 12.73 18.45 -12.66
N VAL A 255 11.61 17.82 -12.99
CA VAL A 255 10.46 17.68 -12.09
C VAL A 255 9.86 16.30 -12.29
N VAL A 256 9.55 15.62 -11.19
CA VAL A 256 8.89 14.31 -11.20
C VAL A 256 7.52 14.45 -10.54
N VAL A 257 6.48 14.09 -11.27
CA VAL A 257 5.11 13.95 -10.78
C VAL A 257 4.88 12.47 -10.49
N PRO A 258 4.85 12.04 -9.22
CA PRO A 258 4.51 10.66 -8.89
C PRO A 258 3.01 10.39 -9.16
N GLY A 259 2.62 9.12 -9.25
CA GLY A 259 1.22 8.74 -9.47
C GLY A 259 0.29 9.15 -8.32
N HIS A 260 0.86 9.35 -7.14
CA HIS A 260 0.18 9.81 -5.92
C HIS A 260 1.04 10.87 -5.20
N MET A 261 0.47 11.59 -4.22
CA MET A 261 1.16 12.62 -3.40
C MET A 261 1.66 13.85 -4.20
N GLY A 262 2.34 14.79 -3.53
CA GLY A 262 2.83 16.03 -4.16
C GLY A 262 3.99 15.83 -5.15
N THR A 263 4.14 16.78 -6.06
CA THR A 263 5.24 16.84 -7.04
C THR A 263 6.61 16.97 -6.37
N ILE A 264 7.63 16.38 -6.99
CA ILE A 264 9.04 16.52 -6.62
C ILE A 264 9.69 17.50 -7.62
N ALA A 265 9.82 18.76 -7.22
CA ALA A 265 10.42 19.82 -8.03
C ALA A 265 11.95 19.83 -7.88
N GLY A 266 12.67 20.24 -8.93
CA GLY A 266 14.13 20.41 -8.99
C GLY A 266 14.88 19.22 -9.60
N ALA A 267 15.84 19.48 -10.48
CA ALA A 267 16.54 18.40 -11.21
C ALA A 267 17.40 17.53 -10.29
N TYR A 268 18.06 18.15 -9.32
CA TYR A 268 18.78 17.43 -8.26
C TYR A 268 17.80 16.58 -7.47
N GLU A 269 16.69 17.16 -7.02
CA GLU A 269 15.65 16.52 -6.21
C GLU A 269 14.93 15.38 -6.96
N GLY A 270 14.66 15.51 -8.26
CA GLY A 270 14.00 14.48 -9.07
C GLY A 270 14.90 13.29 -9.39
N LYS A 271 16.16 13.55 -9.77
CA LYS A 271 17.15 12.49 -10.00
C LYS A 271 17.52 11.78 -8.69
N GLU A 272 17.70 12.54 -7.61
CA GLU A 272 17.93 12.01 -6.27
C GLU A 272 16.73 11.18 -5.80
N ALA A 273 15.50 11.64 -6.01
CA ALA A 273 14.31 10.89 -5.66
C ALA A 273 14.29 9.50 -6.31
N LEU A 274 14.43 9.45 -7.63
CA LEU A 274 14.43 8.19 -8.38
C LEU A 274 15.62 7.30 -7.99
N THR A 275 16.81 7.90 -7.80
CA THR A 275 18.04 7.19 -7.42
C THR A 275 17.90 6.56 -6.04
N THR A 276 17.51 7.35 -5.03
CA THR A 276 17.30 6.88 -3.67
C THR A 276 16.20 5.82 -3.61
N TYR A 277 15.10 6.00 -4.35
CA TYR A 277 14.02 5.03 -4.39
C TYR A 277 14.47 3.68 -4.97
N ARG A 278 15.18 3.71 -6.10
CA ARG A 278 15.79 2.52 -6.70
C ARG A 278 16.76 1.85 -5.75
N ASP A 279 17.64 2.62 -5.10
CA ASP A 279 18.70 2.08 -4.26
C ASP A 279 18.12 1.42 -2.99
N GLY A 280 17.04 1.97 -2.43
CA GLY A 280 16.28 1.34 -1.34
C GLY A 280 15.69 0.00 -1.74
N ILE A 281 15.00 -0.07 -2.89
CA ILE A 281 14.43 -1.31 -3.42
C ILE A 281 15.52 -2.35 -3.71
N LYS A 282 16.57 -1.91 -4.41
CA LYS A 282 17.70 -2.75 -4.81
C LYS A 282 18.45 -3.31 -3.61
N PHE A 283 18.68 -2.50 -2.57
CA PHE A 283 19.30 -2.97 -1.34
C PHE A 283 18.52 -4.13 -0.71
N VAL A 284 17.19 -3.98 -0.56
CA VAL A 284 16.35 -5.04 0.05
C VAL A 284 16.35 -6.29 -0.81
N TYR A 285 16.30 -6.14 -2.13
CA TYR A 285 16.42 -7.25 -3.07
C TYR A 285 17.76 -8.00 -2.91
N GLU A 286 18.88 -7.31 -3.05
CA GLU A 286 20.21 -7.90 -2.98
C GLU A 286 20.45 -8.58 -1.63
N LYS A 287 20.04 -7.96 -0.52
CA LYS A 287 20.20 -8.54 0.81
C LYS A 287 19.29 -9.75 1.06
N THR A 288 18.10 -9.75 0.48
CA THR A 288 17.22 -10.92 0.55
C THR A 288 17.80 -12.08 -0.26
N MET A 289 18.30 -11.83 -1.47
CA MET A 289 18.94 -12.84 -2.33
C MET A 289 20.23 -13.40 -1.72
N GLU A 290 21.06 -12.54 -1.12
CA GLU A 290 22.22 -12.96 -0.32
C GLU A 290 21.81 -13.88 0.83
N GLY A 291 20.75 -13.50 1.56
CA GLY A 291 20.16 -14.29 2.64
C GLY A 291 19.69 -15.67 2.20
N ILE A 292 18.93 -15.74 1.11
CA ILE A 292 18.46 -17.00 0.51
C ILE A 292 19.64 -17.90 0.13
N THR A 293 20.66 -17.33 -0.50
CA THR A 293 21.87 -18.07 -0.92
C THR A 293 22.60 -18.67 0.29
N ASN A 294 22.55 -17.98 1.42
CA ASN A 294 23.13 -18.42 2.70
C ASN A 294 22.21 -19.34 3.51
N GLY A 295 21.07 -19.77 2.95
CA GLY A 295 20.15 -20.71 3.60
C GLY A 295 19.31 -20.12 4.73
N LYS A 296 19.21 -18.79 4.80
CA LYS A 296 18.35 -18.11 5.79
C LYS A 296 16.89 -18.17 5.38
N THR A 297 16.01 -18.21 6.36
CA THR A 297 14.56 -18.17 6.18
C THR A 297 14.05 -16.73 5.99
N ALA A 298 12.83 -16.58 5.46
CA ALA A 298 12.19 -15.27 5.37
C ALA A 298 12.04 -14.58 6.73
N ASP A 299 11.72 -15.33 7.79
CA ASP A 299 11.52 -14.78 9.14
C ASP A 299 12.83 -14.25 9.74
N GLU A 300 13.95 -14.96 9.56
CA GLU A 300 15.27 -14.46 9.96
C GLU A 300 15.63 -13.18 9.20
N LEU A 301 15.43 -13.16 7.87
CA LEU A 301 15.76 -12.01 7.05
C LEU A 301 14.92 -10.78 7.37
N VAL A 302 13.65 -10.95 7.74
CA VAL A 302 12.80 -9.85 8.24
C VAL A 302 13.37 -9.23 9.51
N GLN A 303 14.06 -9.99 10.37
CA GLN A 303 14.69 -9.44 11.57
C GLN A 303 16.02 -8.73 11.27
N GLU A 304 16.76 -9.20 10.27
CA GLU A 304 18.11 -8.72 9.98
C GLU A 304 18.17 -7.54 8.99
N ILE A 305 17.35 -7.58 7.94
CA ILE A 305 17.46 -6.62 6.84
C ILE A 305 16.86 -5.28 7.26
N ARG A 306 17.70 -4.26 7.33
CA ARG A 306 17.33 -2.86 7.56
C ARG A 306 18.00 -1.99 6.51
N LEU A 307 17.28 -1.01 5.99
CA LEU A 307 17.88 -0.01 5.11
C LEU A 307 19.05 0.68 5.84
N PRO A 308 20.16 0.99 5.13
CA PRO A 308 21.20 1.87 5.65
C PRO A 308 20.61 3.19 6.13
N ALA A 309 21.18 3.80 7.17
CA ALA A 309 20.61 4.97 7.84
C ALA A 309 20.27 6.12 6.88
N GLU A 310 21.12 6.38 5.89
CA GLU A 310 20.91 7.40 4.86
C GLU A 310 19.64 7.14 4.02
N LEU A 311 19.37 5.89 3.67
CA LEU A 311 18.16 5.48 2.94
C LEU A 311 16.94 5.44 3.86
N ALA A 312 17.11 4.91 5.08
CA ALA A 312 16.03 4.75 6.06
C ALA A 312 15.44 6.08 6.54
N GLN A 313 16.21 7.17 6.50
CA GLN A 313 15.75 8.51 6.87
C GLN A 313 15.16 9.30 5.70
N HIS A 314 15.31 8.79 4.47
CA HIS A 314 14.88 9.51 3.28
C HIS A 314 13.34 9.59 3.24
N PRO A 315 12.75 10.76 2.90
CA PRO A 315 11.29 10.95 2.90
C PRO A 315 10.57 9.96 1.97
N TYR A 316 11.18 9.58 0.84
CA TYR A 316 10.57 8.68 -0.14
C TYR A 316 10.69 7.18 0.23
N LEU A 317 11.39 6.85 1.31
CA LEU A 317 11.56 5.47 1.78
C LEU A 317 10.97 5.24 3.17
N GLN A 318 10.22 6.21 3.71
CA GLN A 318 9.43 5.99 4.91
C GLN A 318 8.32 4.96 4.63
N GLU A 319 8.05 4.05 5.55
CA GLU A 319 7.20 2.87 5.37
C GLU A 319 5.69 3.15 5.58
N TYR A 320 5.16 4.23 5.01
CA TYR A 320 3.74 4.60 5.18
C TYR A 320 2.78 3.64 4.46
N TYR A 321 3.23 2.97 3.39
CA TYR A 321 2.41 2.08 2.58
C TYR A 321 2.98 0.66 2.47
N GLY A 322 4.17 0.50 1.87
CA GLY A 322 4.94 -0.74 1.95
C GLY A 322 5.88 -0.77 3.15
N THR A 323 6.48 -1.94 3.42
CA THR A 323 7.55 -2.11 4.42
C THR A 323 8.68 -2.97 3.85
N VAL A 324 9.90 -2.78 4.35
CA VAL A 324 11.07 -3.63 4.11
C VAL A 324 10.75 -5.07 4.50
N ALA A 325 10.14 -5.28 5.67
CA ALA A 325 9.78 -6.61 6.15
C ALA A 325 8.88 -7.36 5.15
N TRP A 326 7.86 -6.69 4.60
CA TRP A 326 6.95 -7.31 3.63
C TRP A 326 7.63 -7.51 2.28
N ALA A 327 8.46 -6.56 1.84
CA ALA A 327 9.26 -6.71 0.64
C ALA A 327 10.19 -7.93 0.73
N VAL A 328 10.88 -8.15 1.85
CA VAL A 328 11.70 -9.34 2.09
C VAL A 328 10.86 -10.61 1.92
N ARG A 329 9.67 -10.67 2.53
CA ARG A 329 8.77 -11.83 2.38
C ARG A 329 8.33 -12.04 0.93
N GLY A 330 7.97 -10.97 0.22
CA GLY A 330 7.56 -11.05 -1.19
C GLY A 330 8.68 -11.55 -2.10
N ILE A 331 9.88 -11.00 -1.94
CA ILE A 331 11.08 -11.37 -2.70
C ILE A 331 11.47 -12.81 -2.39
N TYR A 332 11.46 -13.20 -1.12
CA TYR A 332 11.70 -14.58 -0.71
C TYR A 332 10.69 -15.54 -1.35
N GLN A 333 9.40 -15.23 -1.26
CA GLN A 333 8.33 -16.06 -1.84
C GLN A 333 8.46 -16.23 -3.36
N GLN A 334 8.92 -15.20 -4.08
CA GLN A 334 9.15 -15.25 -5.53
C GLN A 334 10.36 -16.11 -5.92
N ASN A 335 11.39 -16.19 -5.06
CA ASN A 335 12.69 -16.78 -5.42
C ASN A 335 13.00 -18.12 -4.72
N ALA A 336 12.52 -18.31 -3.50
CA ALA A 336 12.72 -19.52 -2.69
C ALA A 336 11.40 -20.27 -2.39
N GLY A 337 10.25 -19.68 -2.74
CA GLY A 337 8.94 -20.28 -2.51
C GLY A 337 8.45 -20.14 -1.06
N TRP A 338 7.49 -20.99 -0.69
CA TRP A 338 6.83 -20.93 0.63
C TRP A 338 7.56 -21.72 1.72
N PHE A 339 8.38 -22.70 1.33
CA PHE A 339 9.01 -23.64 2.25
C PHE A 339 10.28 -23.03 2.84
N ASP A 340 10.37 -23.01 4.16
CA ASP A 340 11.47 -22.42 4.92
C ASP A 340 12.64 -23.38 5.16
N GLY A 341 12.54 -24.62 4.68
CA GLY A 341 13.55 -25.66 4.91
C GLY A 341 13.32 -26.51 6.16
N ASN A 342 12.38 -26.15 7.05
CA ASN A 342 12.07 -26.92 8.24
C ASN A 342 11.06 -28.04 7.92
N PRO A 343 11.44 -29.34 8.01
CA PRO A 343 10.54 -30.43 7.64
C PRO A 343 9.24 -30.49 8.48
N ALA A 344 9.23 -29.91 9.69
CA ALA A 344 8.02 -29.80 10.51
C ALA A 344 6.92 -28.92 9.87
N HIS A 345 7.29 -28.06 8.92
CA HIS A 345 6.38 -27.13 8.24
C HIS A 345 5.87 -27.66 6.89
N ILE A 346 6.29 -28.85 6.45
CA ILE A 346 5.78 -29.45 5.20
C ILE A 346 4.29 -29.80 5.34
N PHE A 347 3.92 -30.42 6.45
CA PHE A 347 2.55 -30.77 6.79
C PHE A 347 2.30 -30.42 8.27
N PRO A 348 2.17 -29.13 8.60
CA PRO A 348 2.06 -28.70 9.98
C PRO A 348 0.74 -29.19 10.59
N LEU A 349 0.72 -29.31 11.92
CA LEU A 349 -0.52 -29.46 12.68
C LEU A 349 -1.50 -28.34 12.31
N THR A 350 -2.80 -28.65 12.35
CA THR A 350 -3.81 -27.61 12.28
C THR A 350 -3.67 -26.67 13.49
N GLU A 351 -4.15 -25.43 13.35
CA GLU A 351 -4.12 -24.43 14.42
C GLU A 351 -4.74 -24.96 15.71
N LYS A 352 -5.92 -25.60 15.62
CA LYS A 352 -6.59 -26.25 16.75
C LYS A 352 -5.72 -27.33 17.41
N GLN A 353 -5.14 -28.24 16.62
CA GLN A 353 -4.28 -29.32 17.15
C GLN A 353 -3.02 -28.78 17.85
N ARG A 354 -2.45 -27.69 17.33
CA ARG A 354 -1.32 -27.01 17.96
C ARG A 354 -1.75 -26.33 19.26
N ALA A 355 -2.86 -25.60 19.24
CA ALA A 355 -3.43 -24.94 20.41
C ALA A 355 -3.73 -25.92 21.55
N GLU A 356 -4.33 -27.09 21.25
CA GLU A 356 -4.62 -28.14 22.25
C GLU A 356 -3.36 -28.52 23.05
N LYS A 357 -2.22 -28.64 22.36
CA LYS A 357 -0.93 -29.04 22.96
C LYS A 357 -0.31 -27.90 23.77
N LEU A 358 -0.26 -26.69 23.21
CA LEU A 358 0.34 -25.53 23.87
C LEU A 358 -0.46 -25.08 25.10
N VAL A 359 -1.79 -25.05 24.99
CA VAL A 359 -2.66 -24.71 26.11
C VAL A 359 -2.56 -25.76 27.22
N ALA A 360 -2.47 -27.06 26.89
CA ALA A 360 -2.23 -28.10 27.88
C ALA A 360 -0.86 -27.92 28.59
N MET A 361 0.20 -27.58 27.84
CA MET A 361 1.52 -27.28 28.41
C MET A 361 1.50 -26.07 29.36
N ALA A 362 0.70 -25.05 29.05
CA ALA A 362 0.52 -23.88 29.91
C ALA A 362 -0.32 -24.15 31.18
N GLY A 363 -0.93 -25.33 31.30
CA GLY A 363 -1.79 -25.68 32.43
C GLY A 363 -3.29 -25.42 32.22
N GLY A 364 -3.73 -25.37 30.95
CA GLY A 364 -5.12 -25.20 30.55
C GLY A 364 -5.48 -23.76 30.15
N THR A 365 -6.68 -23.58 29.58
CA THR A 365 -7.12 -22.30 28.99
C THR A 365 -7.02 -21.15 29.98
N ALA A 366 -7.47 -21.34 31.22
CA ALA A 366 -7.45 -20.28 32.24
C ALA A 366 -6.03 -19.79 32.56
N LYS A 367 -5.03 -20.68 32.52
CA LYS A 367 -3.62 -20.31 32.75
C LYS A 367 -3.01 -19.60 31.56
N MET A 368 -3.30 -20.08 30.34
CA MET A 368 -2.89 -19.39 29.11
C MET A 368 -3.50 -17.98 29.03
N LEU A 369 -4.79 -17.84 29.33
CA LEU A 369 -5.46 -16.54 29.34
C LEU A 369 -4.87 -15.59 30.39
N GLY A 370 -4.62 -16.07 31.62
CA GLY A 370 -3.96 -15.26 32.64
C GLY A 370 -2.53 -14.83 32.25
N SER A 371 -1.82 -15.66 31.47
CA SER A 371 -0.53 -15.31 30.88
C SER A 371 -0.65 -14.27 29.77
N ALA A 372 -1.68 -14.38 28.93
CA ALA A 372 -1.99 -13.40 27.89
C ALA A 372 -2.30 -12.01 28.49
N ASP A 373 -3.10 -11.95 29.56
CA ASP A 373 -3.37 -10.72 30.32
C ASP A 373 -2.10 -10.11 30.93
N ALA A 374 -1.22 -10.96 31.48
CA ALA A 374 0.06 -10.51 32.02
C ALA A 374 0.97 -9.93 30.92
N SER A 375 1.01 -10.58 29.75
CA SER A 375 1.78 -10.13 28.58
C SER A 375 1.25 -8.79 28.06
N LEU A 376 -0.07 -8.64 27.97
CA LEU A 376 -0.72 -7.37 27.63
C LEU A 376 -0.34 -6.27 28.63
N THR A 377 -0.38 -6.55 29.93
CA THR A 377 -0.01 -5.59 30.99
C THR A 377 1.47 -5.22 30.93
N ALA A 378 2.33 -6.15 30.52
CA ALA A 378 3.77 -5.94 30.35
C ALA A 378 4.15 -5.18 29.06
N GLY A 379 3.19 -4.95 28.15
CA GLY A 379 3.46 -4.33 26.84
C GLY A 379 3.91 -5.30 25.75
N GLU A 380 3.88 -6.60 26.00
CA GLU A 380 4.23 -7.67 25.05
C GLU A 380 3.05 -7.96 24.11
N PHE A 381 2.56 -6.93 23.41
CA PHE A 381 1.26 -6.96 22.71
C PHE A 381 1.18 -8.05 21.64
N GLN A 382 2.25 -8.26 20.86
CA GLN A 382 2.30 -9.31 19.85
C GLN A 382 2.15 -10.70 20.50
N TRP A 383 2.85 -10.94 21.60
CA TRP A 383 2.77 -12.20 22.34
C TRP A 383 1.43 -12.41 23.05
N ALA A 384 0.81 -11.32 23.52
CA ALA A 384 -0.54 -11.37 24.09
C ALA A 384 -1.58 -11.84 23.05
N ILE A 385 -1.48 -11.38 21.80
CA ILE A 385 -2.37 -11.82 20.71
C ILE A 385 -2.16 -13.29 20.38
N GLU A 386 -0.91 -13.75 20.27
CA GLU A 386 -0.62 -15.15 19.95
C GLU A 386 -1.17 -16.11 21.01
N GLN A 387 -1.05 -15.76 22.30
CA GLN A 387 -1.64 -16.54 23.38
C GLN A 387 -3.17 -16.52 23.34
N ALA A 388 -3.77 -15.35 23.06
CA ALA A 388 -5.21 -15.23 22.89
C ALA A 388 -5.73 -16.05 21.71
N ASP A 389 -5.01 -16.10 20.59
CA ASP A 389 -5.34 -16.91 19.42
C ASP A 389 -5.34 -18.40 19.75
N TYR A 390 -4.39 -18.90 20.54
CA TYR A 390 -4.43 -20.29 21.02
C TYR A 390 -5.66 -20.59 21.88
N VAL A 391 -6.09 -19.65 22.73
CA VAL A 391 -7.33 -19.80 23.49
C VAL A 391 -8.55 -19.81 22.55
N LEU A 392 -8.63 -18.87 21.62
CA LEU A 392 -9.76 -18.73 20.69
C LEU A 392 -9.87 -19.90 19.69
N ALA A 393 -8.75 -20.54 19.33
CA ALA A 393 -8.75 -21.74 18.52
C ALA A 393 -9.43 -22.95 19.21
N LEU A 394 -9.45 -22.97 20.54
CA LEU A 394 -10.13 -24.01 21.34
C LEU A 394 -11.52 -23.57 21.81
N GLU A 395 -11.66 -22.30 22.18
CA GLU A 395 -12.84 -21.70 22.75
C GLU A 395 -13.19 -20.41 21.96
N PRO A 396 -13.82 -20.52 20.77
CA PRO A 396 -14.03 -19.38 19.88
C PRO A 396 -14.91 -18.24 20.46
N ARG A 397 -15.66 -18.53 21.53
CA ARG A 397 -16.52 -17.57 22.24
C ARG A 397 -15.93 -17.12 23.59
N ASN A 398 -14.62 -17.33 23.82
CA ASN A 398 -13.98 -16.91 25.06
C ASN A 398 -13.82 -15.38 25.10
N GLY A 399 -14.76 -14.70 25.78
CA GLY A 399 -14.78 -13.24 25.87
C GLY A 399 -13.51 -12.62 26.51
N GLY A 400 -12.85 -13.34 27.41
CA GLY A 400 -11.58 -12.88 28.01
C GLY A 400 -10.46 -12.82 26.98
N ALA A 401 -10.25 -13.90 26.23
CA ALA A 401 -9.25 -13.94 25.16
C ALA A 401 -9.55 -12.93 24.05
N THR A 402 -10.83 -12.78 23.66
CA THR A 402 -11.24 -11.75 22.70
C THR A 402 -10.90 -10.35 23.20
N THR A 403 -11.14 -10.05 24.48
CA THR A 403 -10.81 -8.75 25.08
C THR A 403 -9.31 -8.47 25.07
N VAL A 404 -8.48 -9.46 25.45
CA VAL A 404 -7.00 -9.34 25.36
C VAL A 404 -6.57 -9.05 23.94
N LYS A 405 -7.09 -9.81 22.96
CA LYS A 405 -6.76 -9.63 21.55
C LYS A 405 -7.15 -8.23 21.06
N ILE A 406 -8.35 -7.74 21.38
CA ILE A 406 -8.80 -6.38 21.02
C ILE A 406 -7.82 -5.31 21.55
N HIS A 407 -7.50 -5.35 22.85
CA HIS A 407 -6.62 -4.35 23.45
C HIS A 407 -5.21 -4.38 22.84
N ALA A 408 -4.63 -5.57 22.70
CA ALA A 408 -3.31 -5.72 22.11
C ALA A 408 -3.27 -5.28 20.63
N LEU A 409 -4.29 -5.59 19.83
CA LEU A 409 -4.39 -5.13 18.44
C LEU A 409 -4.46 -3.59 18.36
N ARG A 410 -5.19 -2.94 19.26
CA ARG A 410 -5.26 -1.47 19.33
C ARG A 410 -3.89 -0.87 19.68
N GLU A 411 -3.19 -1.44 20.66
CA GLU A 411 -1.85 -0.99 21.04
C GLU A 411 -0.83 -1.17 19.90
N LEU A 412 -0.87 -2.29 19.17
CA LEU A 412 -0.03 -2.50 17.99
C LEU A 412 -0.37 -1.52 16.87
N GLY A 413 -1.66 -1.32 16.59
CA GLY A 413 -2.17 -0.42 15.56
C GLY A 413 -1.79 1.04 15.82
N GLU A 414 -1.96 1.53 17.05
CA GLU A 414 -1.67 2.91 17.42
C GLU A 414 -0.17 3.26 17.38
N ARG A 415 0.72 2.26 17.35
CA ARG A 415 2.17 2.47 17.21
C ARG A 415 2.66 2.34 15.78
N GLN A 416 1.79 1.97 14.83
CA GLN A 416 2.19 1.81 13.43
C GLN A 416 2.41 3.15 12.73
N MET A 417 3.52 3.24 12.00
CA MET A 417 3.71 4.21 10.92
C MET A 417 3.04 3.76 9.63
N ASN A 418 3.00 2.45 9.37
CA ASN A 418 2.41 1.91 8.17
C ASN A 418 0.88 1.97 8.24
N ALA A 419 0.27 2.71 7.30
CA ALA A 419 -1.16 2.94 7.28
C ALA A 419 -1.95 1.65 7.12
N THR A 420 -1.47 0.76 6.23
CA THR A 420 -2.19 -0.48 5.93
C THR A 420 -2.15 -1.47 7.08
N ALA A 421 -1.02 -1.59 7.78
CA ALA A 421 -0.90 -2.39 9.00
C ALA A 421 -1.79 -1.81 10.12
N ARG A 422 -1.73 -0.49 10.32
CA ARG A 422 -2.55 0.21 11.31
C ARG A 422 -4.03 -0.09 11.09
N ASN A 423 -4.51 0.17 9.89
CA ASN A 423 -5.92 0.01 9.54
C ASN A 423 -6.35 -1.46 9.69
N TYR A 424 -5.48 -2.41 9.33
CA TYR A 424 -5.76 -3.82 9.51
C TYR A 424 -5.92 -4.20 10.99
N TYR A 425 -4.99 -3.79 11.86
CA TYR A 425 -5.09 -4.06 13.29
C TYR A 425 -6.38 -3.49 13.90
N LEU A 426 -6.71 -2.25 13.58
CA LEU A 426 -7.88 -1.58 14.14
C LEU A 426 -9.21 -2.15 13.60
N THR A 427 -9.25 -2.57 12.34
CA THR A 427 -10.46 -3.17 11.75
C THR A 427 -10.73 -4.55 12.31
N VAL A 428 -9.69 -5.36 12.55
CA VAL A 428 -9.85 -6.65 13.26
C VAL A 428 -10.37 -6.40 14.68
N ALA A 429 -9.79 -5.45 15.42
CA ALA A 429 -10.26 -5.10 16.76
C ALA A 429 -11.74 -4.66 16.77
N GLN A 430 -12.13 -3.77 15.85
CA GLN A 430 -13.52 -3.34 15.68
C GLN A 430 -14.46 -4.51 15.34
N CYS A 431 -14.04 -5.42 14.46
CA CYS A 431 -14.83 -6.60 14.11
C CYS A 431 -15.06 -7.51 15.33
N LEU A 432 -14.04 -7.73 16.15
CA LEU A 432 -14.14 -8.51 17.37
C LEU A 432 -15.08 -7.85 18.41
N GLU A 433 -15.00 -6.53 18.59
CA GLU A 433 -15.91 -5.78 19.47
C GLU A 433 -17.37 -5.89 19.02
N GLN A 434 -17.63 -5.78 17.71
CA GLN A 434 -18.98 -5.93 17.16
C GLN A 434 -19.54 -7.34 17.41
N ARG A 435 -18.70 -8.38 17.30
CA ARG A 435 -19.11 -9.76 17.61
C ARG A 435 -19.52 -9.92 19.08
N ILE A 436 -18.72 -9.38 20.02
CA ILE A 436 -19.08 -9.40 21.45
C ILE A 436 -20.43 -8.71 21.69
N ASN A 437 -20.64 -7.54 21.08
CA ASN A 437 -21.87 -6.78 21.27
C ASN A 437 -23.10 -7.52 20.71
N LEU A 438 -22.98 -8.20 19.57
CA LEU A 438 -24.07 -9.01 19.01
C LEU A 438 -24.39 -10.22 19.90
N GLU A 439 -23.38 -10.91 20.43
CA GLU A 439 -23.56 -12.05 21.34
C GLU A 439 -24.18 -11.63 22.70
N MET A 440 -23.95 -10.40 23.16
CA MET A 440 -24.63 -9.87 24.37
C MET A 440 -26.09 -9.49 24.12
N VAL A 441 -26.48 -9.16 22.89
CA VAL A 441 -27.86 -8.81 22.52
C VAL A 441 -28.71 -10.07 22.28
N GLU A 442 -28.11 -11.18 21.85
CA GLU A 442 -28.75 -12.50 21.79
C GLU A 442 -28.78 -13.19 23.17
N VAL A 443 -29.69 -12.75 24.05
CA VAL A 443 -30.01 -13.48 25.30
C VAL A 443 -30.76 -14.79 24.96
N PRO A 444 -30.52 -15.93 25.64
CA PRO A 444 -31.16 -17.21 25.31
C PRO A 444 -32.67 -17.13 25.56
N GLY A 445 -33.47 -17.15 24.50
CA GLY A 445 -34.93 -17.12 24.63
C GLY A 445 -35.73 -16.92 23.35
N SER A 446 -35.12 -16.51 22.24
CA SER A 446 -35.81 -16.50 20.94
C SER A 446 -35.40 -17.71 20.09
N ASP A 447 -36.37 -18.60 19.92
CA ASP A 447 -36.37 -19.80 19.10
C ASP A 447 -35.66 -19.61 17.75
N ALA A 448 -34.47 -20.20 17.61
CA ALA A 448 -33.73 -20.27 16.36
C ALA A 448 -34.30 -21.39 15.49
N SER A 449 -35.49 -21.17 14.95
CA SER A 449 -35.93 -21.83 13.72
C SER A 449 -36.16 -20.77 12.65
N ARG A 450 -35.30 -20.80 11.62
CA ARG A 450 -35.14 -19.88 10.47
C ARG A 450 -34.16 -18.74 10.74
N PHE A 451 -32.90 -18.90 10.31
CA PHE A 451 -32.39 -18.41 9.03
C PHE A 451 -31.10 -19.14 8.67
#